data_AF-A0A916ZE69-F1
#
_entry.id   AF-A0A916ZE69-F1
#
_cell.length_a   1.000
_cell.length_b   1.000
_cell.length_c   1.000
_cell.angle_alpha   90.00
_cell.angle_beta   90.00
_cell.angle_gamma   90.00
#
_symmetry.space_group_name_H-M   'P 1'
#
loop_
_entity.id
_entity.type
_entity.pdbx_description
1 polymer ?
#
loop_
_entity_poly.entity_id
_entity_poly.type
_entity_poly.pdbx_seq_one_letter_code
_entity_poly.pdbx_strand_id
1 'polypeptide(L)'
;MRPISSIPWEKYRRITEKLVKQLSGNYGMNKMDLVESLNRQLVGWASFYQYTDHTATIYSKVDRTVFWKLGYWMARKYKRGFRSLMRGYVRSPEKGKAKIWVL
;
A
#
# COMPACT_ATOMS: atom_id res chain seq x y z
N MET A 1 -0.35 -30.01 -18.00
CA MET A 1 -1.09 -29.25 -16.96
C MET A 1 -0.12 -28.24 -16.36
N ARG A 2 -0.33 -26.93 -16.50
CA ARG A 2 0.54 -25.93 -15.84
C ARG A 2 0.13 -25.86 -14.36
N PRO A 3 1.05 -25.96 -13.39
CA PRO A 3 0.71 -25.77 -12.00
C PRO A 3 0.20 -24.34 -11.80
N ILE A 4 -1.05 -24.18 -11.36
CA ILE A 4 -1.59 -22.87 -10.97
C ILE A 4 -0.86 -22.47 -9.69
N SER A 5 0.13 -21.59 -9.82
CA SER A 5 0.79 -20.97 -8.67
C SER A 5 0.00 -19.73 -8.29
N SER A 6 -0.42 -19.61 -7.03
CA SER A 6 -1.02 -18.39 -6.49
C SER A 6 -0.36 -18.06 -5.16
N ILE A 7 -0.45 -16.79 -4.73
CA ILE A 7 0.14 -16.39 -3.45
C ILE A 7 -0.68 -17.03 -2.32
N PRO A 8 -0.06 -17.83 -1.44
CA PRO A 8 -0.77 -18.44 -0.33
C PRO A 8 -1.37 -17.37 0.60
N TRP A 9 -2.57 -17.63 1.10
CA TRP A 9 -3.30 -16.73 1.99
C TRP A 9 -2.48 -16.31 3.22
N GLU A 10 -1.72 -17.23 3.80
CA GLU A 10 -0.87 -16.93 4.96
C GLU A 10 0.22 -15.90 4.65
N LYS A 11 0.81 -15.95 3.44
CA LYS A 11 1.88 -15.03 3.04
C LYS A 11 1.31 -13.63 2.83
N TYR A 12 0.14 -13.53 2.21
CA TYR A 12 -0.66 -12.30 2.14
C TYR A 12 -0.95 -11.73 3.53
N ARG A 13 -1.43 -12.57 4.45
CA ARG A 13 -1.82 -12.13 5.79
C ARG A 13 -0.63 -11.58 6.56
N ARG A 14 0.53 -12.27 6.54
CA ARG A 14 1.74 -11.84 7.22
C ARG A 14 2.28 -10.50 6.72
N ILE A 15 2.35 -10.28 5.39
CA ILE A 15 2.81 -8.99 4.86
C ILE A 15 1.83 -7.87 5.24
N THR A 16 0.53 -8.15 5.17
CA THR A 16 -0.51 -7.17 5.52
C THR A 16 -0.46 -6.80 6.99
N GLU A 17 -0.32 -7.77 7.90
CA GLU A 17 -0.17 -7.53 9.34
C GLU A 17 1.06 -6.68 9.65
N LYS A 18 2.20 -6.96 8.98
CA LYS A 18 3.42 -6.16 9.12
C LYS A 18 3.22 -4.71 8.69
N LEU A 19 2.64 -4.50 7.50
CA LEU A 19 2.35 -3.16 6.96
C LEU A 19 1.37 -2.39 7.85
N VAL A 20 0.30 -3.05 8.30
CA VAL A 20 -0.70 -2.47 9.21
C VAL A 20 -0.07 -2.09 10.54
N LYS A 21 0.80 -2.93 11.13
CA LYS A 21 1.49 -2.63 12.39
C LYS A 21 2.37 -1.39 12.26
N GLN A 22 3.13 -1.30 11.17
CA GLN A 22 3.95 -0.12 10.88
C GLN A 22 3.11 1.16 10.70
N LEU A 23 1.97 1.06 10.01
CA LEU A 23 1.05 2.19 9.75
C LEU A 23 0.13 2.53 10.93
N SER A 24 0.02 1.68 11.94
CA SER A 24 -0.81 1.94 13.14
C SER A 24 -0.02 2.66 14.24
N GLY A 25 1.29 2.78 14.09
CA GLY A 25 2.20 3.44 15.03
C GLY A 25 3.07 4.54 14.38
N ASN A 26 4.12 4.95 15.08
CA ASN A 26 5.18 5.84 14.55
C ASN A 26 4.71 7.19 14.00
N TYR A 27 3.72 7.85 14.63
CA TYR A 27 3.22 9.17 14.19
C TYR A 27 4.30 10.28 14.21
N GLY A 28 5.40 10.08 14.94
CA GLY A 28 6.57 10.98 14.96
C GLY A 28 7.50 10.86 13.75
N MET A 29 7.47 9.75 13.00
CA MET A 29 8.37 9.50 11.87
C MET A 29 8.10 10.44 10.70
N ASN A 30 9.14 10.83 9.95
CA ASN A 30 8.97 11.62 8.72
C ASN A 30 8.08 10.86 7.72
N LYS A 31 7.18 11.59 7.03
CA LYS A 31 6.29 11.03 6.00
C LYS A 31 7.07 10.34 4.89
N MET A 32 8.14 10.97 4.40
CA MET A 32 8.92 10.46 3.27
C MET A 32 9.60 9.15 3.64
N ASP A 33 10.26 9.08 4.79
CA ASP A 33 10.92 7.87 5.29
C ASP A 33 9.93 6.72 5.48
N LEU A 34 8.72 7.00 6.00
CA LEU A 34 7.68 6.00 6.16
C LEU A 34 7.26 5.44 4.80
N VAL A 35 6.99 6.31 3.83
CA VAL A 35 6.53 5.90 2.49
C VAL A 35 7.63 5.16 1.75
N GLU A 36 8.88 5.59 1.88
CA GLU A 36 10.02 4.88 1.29
C GLU A 36 10.18 3.48 1.89
N SER A 37 10.06 3.34 3.22
CA SER A 37 10.08 2.04 3.90
C SER A 37 8.96 1.11 3.42
N LEU A 38 7.75 1.64 3.20
CA LEU A 38 6.62 0.88 2.65
C LEU A 38 6.87 0.47 1.20
N ASN A 39 7.38 1.39 0.38
CA ASN A 39 7.71 1.12 -1.02
C ASN A 39 8.76 0.01 -1.14
N ARG A 40 9.84 0.04 -0.35
CA ARG A 40 10.86 -1.02 -0.36
C ARG A 40 10.25 -2.40 -0.02
N GLN A 41 9.34 -2.46 0.94
CA GLN A 41 8.67 -3.72 1.32
C GLN A 41 7.73 -4.23 0.22
N LEU A 42 6.93 -3.34 -0.38
CA LEU A 42 5.99 -3.71 -1.45
C LEU A 42 6.73 -4.12 -2.72
N VAL A 43 7.77 -3.39 -3.12
CA VAL A 43 8.61 -3.73 -4.28
C VAL A 43 9.32 -5.06 -4.08
N GLY A 44 9.90 -5.28 -2.89
CA GLY A 44 10.55 -6.56 -2.58
C GLY A 44 9.56 -7.73 -2.63
N TRP A 45 8.34 -7.52 -2.12
CA TRP A 45 7.30 -8.55 -2.13
C TRP A 45 6.73 -8.81 -3.53
N ALA A 46 6.55 -7.77 -4.35
CA ALA A 46 6.14 -7.91 -5.74
C ALA A 46 7.21 -8.64 -6.58
N SER A 47 8.50 -8.30 -6.37
CA SER A 47 9.62 -8.94 -7.06
C SER A 47 9.74 -10.43 -6.71
N PHE A 48 9.45 -10.80 -5.46
CA PHE A 48 9.45 -12.21 -5.04
C PHE A 48 8.35 -13.03 -5.73
N TYR A 49 7.16 -12.46 -5.91
CA TYR A 49 6.01 -13.13 -6.53
C TYR A 49 5.83 -12.81 -8.02
N GLN A 50 6.82 -12.22 -8.68
CA GLN A 50 6.73 -11.79 -10.09
C GLN A 50 6.46 -12.94 -11.07
N TYR A 51 6.90 -14.16 -10.74
CA TYR A 51 6.71 -15.36 -11.55
C TYR A 51 5.48 -16.19 -11.14
N THR A 52 4.66 -15.68 -10.21
CA THR A 52 3.45 -16.36 -9.75
C THR A 52 2.26 -15.95 -10.61
N ASP A 53 1.42 -16.92 -10.96
CA ASP A 53 0.19 -16.64 -11.70
C ASP A 53 -0.91 -16.09 -10.75
N HIS A 54 -1.95 -15.47 -11.31
CA HIS A 54 -3.14 -15.04 -10.55
C HIS A 54 -2.87 -14.18 -9.28
N THR A 55 -1.89 -13.28 -9.32
CA THR A 55 -1.51 -12.42 -8.17
C THR A 55 -2.39 -11.18 -8.00
N ALA A 56 -3.08 -10.75 -9.06
CA ALA A 56 -3.81 -9.48 -9.11
C ALA A 56 -4.83 -9.29 -7.98
N THR A 57 -5.60 -10.33 -7.63
CA THR A 57 -6.59 -10.28 -6.55
C THR A 57 -5.94 -10.08 -5.18
N ILE A 58 -4.80 -10.73 -4.95
CA ILE A 58 -4.07 -10.62 -3.68
C ILE A 58 -3.41 -9.25 -3.58
N TYR A 59 -2.77 -8.78 -4.66
CA TYR A 59 -2.20 -7.43 -4.72
C TYR A 59 -3.25 -6.35 -4.48
N SER A 60 -4.42 -6.46 -5.11
CA SER A 60 -5.54 -5.52 -4.90
C SER A 60 -6.00 -5.45 -3.43
N LYS A 61 -5.97 -6.58 -2.69
CA LYS A 61 -6.30 -6.61 -1.26
C LYS A 61 -5.25 -5.91 -0.41
N VAL A 62 -3.97 -6.12 -0.71
CA VAL A 62 -2.85 -5.45 -0.03
C VAL A 62 -2.91 -3.95 -0.29
N ASP A 63 -3.03 -3.55 -1.55
CA ASP A 63 -3.08 -2.15 -1.97
C ASP A 63 -4.21 -1.39 -1.29
N ARG A 64 -5.42 -1.96 -1.28
CA ARG A 64 -6.57 -1.36 -0.58
C ARG A 64 -6.27 -1.18 0.92
N THR A 65 -5.66 -2.17 1.56
CA THR A 65 -5.35 -2.10 2.99
C THR A 65 -4.30 -1.03 3.29
N VAL A 66 -3.21 -1.00 2.52
CA VAL A 66 -2.15 0.01 2.65
C VAL A 66 -2.71 1.40 2.42
N PHE A 67 -3.49 1.58 1.36
CA PHE A 67 -4.11 2.87 1.00
C PHE A 67 -4.90 3.47 2.16
N TRP A 68 -5.82 2.71 2.75
CA TRP A 68 -6.64 3.21 3.85
C TRP A 68 -5.80 3.49 5.09
N LYS A 69 -4.88 2.58 5.45
CA LYS A 69 -4.05 2.74 6.65
C LYS A 69 -3.10 3.93 6.54
N LEU A 70 -2.45 4.12 5.39
CA LEU A 70 -1.59 5.26 5.14
C LEU A 70 -2.39 6.57 5.18
N GLY A 71 -3.54 6.61 4.52
CA GLY A 71 -4.35 7.83 4.50
C GLY A 71 -4.89 8.21 5.89
N TYR A 72 -5.31 7.24 6.71
CA TYR A 72 -5.67 7.50 8.11
C TYR A 72 -4.48 7.92 8.97
N TRP A 73 -3.32 7.30 8.77
CA TRP A 73 -2.09 7.69 9.47
C TRP A 73 -1.74 9.15 9.17
N MET A 74 -1.79 9.57 7.89
CA MET A 74 -1.54 10.95 7.50
C MET A 74 -2.60 11.91 8.06
N ALA A 75 -3.89 11.51 8.02
CA ALA A 75 -4.98 12.30 8.57
C ALA A 75 -4.76 12.60 10.06
N ARG A 76 -4.32 11.59 10.82
CA ARG A 76 -3.97 11.73 12.24
C ARG A 76 -2.72 12.57 12.46
N LYS A 77 -1.66 12.34 11.69
CA LYS A 77 -0.39 13.09 11.80
C LYS A 77 -0.59 14.59 11.56
N TYR A 78 -1.32 14.95 10.52
CA TYR A 78 -1.55 16.36 10.16
C TYR A 78 -2.79 16.97 10.82
N LYS A 79 -3.51 16.22 11.67
CA LYS A 79 -4.79 16.63 12.29
C LYS A 79 -5.80 17.16 11.27
N ARG A 80 -5.88 16.52 10.10
CA ARG A 80 -6.79 16.90 9.00
C ARG A 80 -7.78 15.78 8.73
N GLY A 81 -9.00 16.15 8.34
CA GLY A 81 -10.00 15.18 7.87
C GLY A 81 -9.53 14.49 6.58
N PHE A 82 -9.79 13.18 6.47
CA PHE A 82 -9.37 12.36 5.33
C PHE A 82 -9.76 12.98 3.97
N ARG A 83 -11.00 13.47 3.82
CA ARG A 83 -11.45 14.13 2.58
C ARG A 83 -10.62 15.38 2.22
N SER A 84 -10.28 16.18 3.22
CA SER A 84 -9.44 17.37 3.05
C SER A 84 -8.01 17.00 2.64
N LEU A 85 -7.50 15.91 3.20
CA LEU A 85 -6.19 15.37 2.84
C LEU A 85 -6.17 14.85 1.41
N MET A 86 -7.17 14.04 1.02
CA MET A 86 -7.27 13.48 -0.32
C MET A 86 -7.29 14.55 -1.42
N ARG A 87 -7.94 15.70 -1.19
CA ARG A 87 -7.93 16.81 -2.16
C ARG A 87 -6.53 17.36 -2.46
N GLY A 88 -5.60 17.30 -1.50
CA GLY A 88 -4.23 17.78 -1.67
C GLY A 88 -3.28 16.73 -2.25
N TYR A 89 -3.46 15.47 -1.86
CA TYR A 89 -2.51 14.39 -2.17
C TYR A 89 -2.94 13.47 -3.32
N VAL A 90 -4.21 13.57 -3.74
CA VAL A 90 -4.77 12.72 -4.80
C VAL A 90 -5.14 13.59 -5.97
N ARG A 91 -4.27 13.60 -6.98
CA ARG A 91 -4.58 14.21 -8.28
C ARG A 91 -5.30 13.20 -9.16
N SER A 92 -6.24 13.70 -9.96
CA SER A 92 -6.77 12.90 -11.06
C SER A 92 -5.61 12.61 -12.01
N PRO A 93 -5.38 11.34 -12.37
CA PRO A 93 -4.37 11.04 -13.37
C PRO A 93 -4.77 11.66 -14.71
N GLU A 94 -3.77 11.92 -15.56
CA GLU A 94 -4.01 12.23 -16.97
C GLU A 94 -4.77 11.08 -17.63
N LYS A 95 -5.53 11.38 -18.70
CA LYS A 95 -6.30 10.35 -19.44
C LYS A 95 -5.36 9.19 -19.82
N GLY A 96 -5.68 7.99 -19.35
CA GLY A 96 -4.91 6.77 -19.61
C GLY A 96 -3.88 6.38 -18.55
N LYS A 97 -3.69 7.16 -17.47
CA LYS A 97 -2.79 6.81 -16.36
C LYS A 97 -3.57 6.33 -15.12
N ALA A 98 -2.97 5.43 -14.35
CA ALA A 98 -3.53 4.99 -13.08
C ALA A 98 -3.47 6.12 -12.03
N LYS A 99 -4.44 6.15 -11.12
CA LYS A 99 -4.53 7.17 -10.06
C LYS A 99 -3.37 7.00 -9.07
N ILE A 100 -2.44 7.95 -9.08
CA ILE A 100 -1.22 7.95 -8.26
C ILE A 100 -1.33 8.99 -7.14
N TRP A 101 -0.76 8.66 -5.97
CA TRP A 101 -0.56 9.62 -4.88
C TRP A 101 0.58 10.56 -5.26
N VAL A 102 0.35 11.86 -5.15
CA VAL A 102 1.42 12.86 -5.29
C VAL A 102 1.96 13.11 -3.89
N LEU A 103 3.22 12.74 -3.63
CA LEU A 103 3.87 12.86 -2.32
C LEU A 103 4.40 14.27 -2.05
#